data_AF-Q85J65-F1
#
_entry.id   AF-Q85J65-F1
#
_cell.length_a   1.000
_cell.length_b   1.000
_cell.length_c   1.000
_cell.angle_alpha   90.00
_cell.angle_beta   90.00
_cell.angle_gamma   90.00
#
_symmetry.space_group_name_H-M   'P 1'
#
loop_
_entity.id
_entity.type
_entity.pdbx_description
1 polymer ?
#
loop_
_entity_poly.entity_id
_entity_poly.type
_entity_poly.pdbx_seq_one_letter_code
_entity_poly.pdbx_strand_id
1 'polypeptide(L)' 'MLDETSNPLITIKAIGHQWYWSYEYSDYMNLEFDSYMIPTNELEKWSFRLLDVDNRLFVPFNCQIRMTVTSADV' A
#
# COMPACT_ATOMS: atom_id res chain seq x y z
N MET A 1 15.16 8.23 24.92
CA MET A 1 13.92 8.25 24.13
C MET A 1 13.33 6.87 24.29
N LEU A 2 12.22 6.76 25.02
CA LEU A 2 11.45 5.52 25.08
C LEU A 2 10.85 5.39 23.68
N ASP A 3 11.47 4.58 22.83
CA ASP A 3 10.74 4.01 21.70
C ASP A 3 9.50 3.38 22.31
N GLU A 4 8.33 3.94 22.01
CA GLU A 4 7.08 3.28 22.31
C GLU A 4 7.22 1.87 21.75
N THR A 5 7.20 0.86 22.62
CA THR A 5 7.24 -0.54 22.21
C THR A 5 5.92 -0.86 21.53
N SER A 6 5.76 -0.40 20.30
CA SER A 6 4.66 -0.73 19.42
C SER A 6 4.82 -2.20 19.03
N ASN A 7 3.85 -3.02 19.41
CA ASN A 7 3.66 -4.34 18.85
C ASN A 7 2.64 -4.21 17.71
N PRO A 8 3.07 -3.86 16.49
CA PRO A 8 2.15 -3.78 15.36
C PRO A 8 1.51 -5.15 15.12
N LEU A 9 0.24 -5.14 14.74
CA LEU A 9 -0.48 -6.35 14.37
C LEU A 9 -0.03 -6.85 13.00
N ILE A 10 0.27 -5.94 12.08
CA ILE A 10 0.68 -6.23 10.70
C ILE A 10 1.77 -5.26 10.27
N THR A 11 2.76 -5.80 9.58
CA THR A 11 3.79 -5.08 8.84
C THR A 11 3.49 -5.18 7.35
N ILE A 12 3.47 -4.03 6.68
CA ILE A 12 3.28 -3.92 5.24
C ILE A 12 4.47 -3.16 4.68
N LYS A 13 5.05 -3.69 3.62
CA LYS A 13 6.11 -3.03 2.87
C LYS A 13 5.51 -2.35 1.65
N ALA A 14 5.74 -1.05 1.51
CA ALA A 14 5.38 -0.27 0.34
C ALA A 14 6.64 0.02 -0.47
N ILE A 15 6.65 -0.42 -1.73
CA ILE A 15 7.78 -0.29 -2.64
C ILE A 15 7.36 0.68 -3.74
N GLY A 16 8.06 1.81 -3.82
CA GLY A 16 7.91 2.76 -4.91
C GLY A 16 8.65 2.26 -6.15
N HIS A 17 7.97 2.37 -7.29
CA HIS A 17 8.54 2.20 -8.62
C HIS A 17 8.26 3.44 -9.48
N GLN A 18 8.79 3.50 -10.69
CA GLN A 18 8.41 4.48 -11.70
C GLN A 18 6.90 4.40 -12.02
N TRP A 19 6.16 5.29 -11.35
CA TRP A 19 4.74 5.59 -11.52
C TRP A 19 3.73 4.57 -11.00
N TYR A 20 4.16 3.64 -10.14
CA TYR A 20 3.26 2.74 -9.43
C TYR A 20 3.85 2.33 -8.08
N TRP A 21 3.02 1.68 -7.28
CA TRP A 21 3.41 1.15 -5.98
C TRP A 21 3.18 -0.34 -5.92
N SER A 22 4.09 -1.08 -5.30
CA SER A 22 3.89 -2.48 -4.95
C SER A 22 3.76 -2.59 -3.44
N TYR A 23 2.83 -3.42 -2.97
CA TYR A 23 2.58 -3.66 -1.55
C TYR A 23 2.78 -5.13 -1.22
N GLU A 24 3.53 -5.40 -0.15
CA GLU A 24 3.87 -6.75 0.32
C GLU A 24 3.48 -6.89 1.80
N TYR A 25 2.71 -7.94 2.14
CA TYR A 25 2.31 -8.25 3.53
C TYR A 25 3.32 -9.22 4.16
N SER A 26 4.36 -8.71 4.78
CA SER A 26 5.51 -9.54 5.20
C SER A 26 5.23 -10.60 6.25
N ASP A 27 4.16 -10.45 7.04
CA ASP A 27 4.04 -11.18 8.32
C ASP A 27 3.33 -12.54 8.22
N TYR A 28 2.44 -12.75 7.25
CA TYR A 28 1.53 -13.91 7.29
C TYR A 28 1.19 -14.55 5.94
N MET A 29 1.23 -13.80 4.86
CA MET A 29 0.89 -14.29 3.52
C MET A 29 1.89 -13.70 2.57
N ASN A 30 2.51 -14.51 1.71
CA ASN A 30 3.30 -14.04 0.56
C ASN A 30 2.37 -13.39 -0.48
N LEU A 31 1.62 -12.38 -0.03
CA LEU A 31 0.68 -11.59 -0.79
C LEU A 31 1.43 -10.33 -1.18
N GLU A 32 1.65 -10.22 -2.47
CA GLU A 32 2.20 -9.05 -3.12
C GLU A 32 1.30 -8.65 -4.28
N PHE A 33 1.15 -7.36 -4.50
CA PHE A 33 0.45 -6.84 -5.68
C PHE A 33 0.93 -5.44 -6.03
N ASP A 34 0.75 -5.11 -7.30
CA ASP A 34 1.01 -3.78 -7.84
C ASP A 34 -0.28 -2.96 -7.87
N SER A 35 -0.13 -1.65 -7.66
CA SER A 35 -1.19 -0.66 -7.60
C SER A 35 -0.89 0.46 -8.59
N TYR A 36 -1.66 0.49 -9.68
CA TYR A 36 -1.57 1.45 -10.76
C TYR A 36 -2.74 2.42 -10.72
N MET A 37 -2.50 3.66 -11.14
CA MET A 37 -3.57 4.65 -11.34
C MET A 37 -4.50 4.18 -12.46
N ILE A 38 -5.82 4.24 -12.22
CA ILE A 38 -6.80 3.90 -13.25
C ILE A 38 -6.78 4.98 -14.35
N PRO A 39 -6.59 4.59 -15.63
CA PRO A 39 -6.65 5.52 -16.75
C PRO A 39 -8.00 6.25 -16.84
N THR A 40 -8.00 7.52 -17.26
CA THR A 40 -9.23 8.35 -17.25
C THR A 40 -10.35 7.81 -18.15
N ASN A 41 -10.00 7.08 -19.20
CA ASN A 41 -10.93 6.38 -20.10
C ASN A 41 -11.60 5.14 -19.47
N GLU A 42 -11.04 4.61 -18.38
CA GLU A 42 -11.52 3.42 -17.67
C GLU A 42 -12.18 3.75 -16.32
N LEU A 43 -12.17 5.02 -15.91
CA LEU A 43 -12.78 5.46 -14.67
C LEU A 43 -14.30 5.28 -14.68
N GLU A 44 -14.83 4.79 -13.57
CA GLU A 44 -16.27 4.80 -13.33
C GLU A 44 -16.75 6.23 -13.04
N LYS A 45 -18.06 6.47 -13.21
CA LYS A 45 -18.67 7.80 -12.96
C LYS A 45 -18.49 8.30 -11.53
N TRP A 46 -18.27 7.39 -10.59
CA TRP A 46 -18.14 7.66 -9.16
C TRP A 46 -16.68 7.71 -8.70
N SER A 47 -15.74 7.40 -9.60
CA SER A 47 -14.32 7.33 -9.30
C SER A 47 -13.67 8.71 -9.29
N PHE A 48 -12.60 8.82 -8.51
CA PHE A 48 -11.83 10.06 -8.41
C PHE A 48 -10.67 10.06 -9.41
N ARG A 49 -10.71 11.01 -10.35
CA ARG A 49 -9.65 11.20 -11.35
C ARG A 49 -8.31 11.49 -10.66
N LEU A 50 -7.27 10.76 -11.05
CA LEU A 50 -5.89 10.82 -10.51
C LEU A 50 -5.72 10.33 -9.06
N LEU A 51 -6.74 9.72 -8.45
CA LEU A 51 -6.65 9.19 -7.08
C LEU A 51 -7.00 7.71 -6.99
N ASP A 52 -7.93 7.23 -7.82
CA ASP A 52 -8.28 5.82 -7.82
C ASP A 52 -7.22 4.95 -8.50
N VAL A 53 -7.03 3.78 -7.91
CA VAL A 53 -6.10 2.73 -8.34
C VAL A 53 -6.85 1.43 -8.59
N ASP A 54 -6.28 0.57 -9.42
CA ASP A 54 -6.83 -0.75 -9.75
C ASP A 54 -6.87 -1.69 -8.53
N ASN A 55 -5.78 -1.77 -7.77
CA ASN A 55 -5.65 -2.59 -6.56
C ASN A 55 -5.41 -1.69 -5.35
N ARG A 56 -6.38 -1.66 -4.42
CA ARG A 56 -6.30 -0.87 -3.18
C ARG A 56 -5.59 -1.63 -2.07
N LEU A 57 -4.82 -0.92 -1.25
CA LEU A 57 -4.26 -1.47 -0.02
C LEU A 57 -5.38 -1.67 1.02
N PHE A 58 -5.60 -2.93 1.41
CA PHE A 58 -6.57 -3.29 2.44
C PHE A 58 -5.87 -3.47 3.78
N VAL A 59 -6.34 -2.76 4.80
CA VAL A 59 -5.77 -2.86 6.15
C VAL A 59 -6.88 -3.00 7.20
N PRO A 60 -6.65 -3.74 8.30
CA PRO A 60 -7.62 -3.85 9.38
C PRO A 60 -7.77 -2.52 10.11
N PHE A 61 -9.02 -2.17 10.44
CA PHE A 61 -9.29 -0.97 11.22
C PHE A 61 -8.92 -1.17 12.70
N ASN A 62 -8.65 -0.06 13.41
CA ASN A 62 -8.38 -0.03 14.85
C ASN A 62 -7.23 -0.95 15.32
N CYS A 63 -6.24 -1.15 14.45
CA CYS A 63 -5.05 -1.93 14.73
C CYS A 63 -3.80 -1.08 14.44
N GLN A 64 -2.74 -1.30 15.20
CA GLN A 64 -1.45 -0.66 14.90
C GLN A 64 -0.80 -1.39 13.72
N ILE A 65 -0.51 -0.66 12.65
CA ILE A 65 0.12 -1.16 11.44
C ILE A 65 1.50 -0.54 11.33
N ARG A 66 2.53 -1.35 11.03
CA ARG A 66 3.87 -0.88 10.70
C ARG A 66 3.99 -0.80 9.18
N MET A 67 4.30 0.39 8.66
CA MET A 67 4.63 0.57 7.25
C MET A 67 6.14 0.67 7.09
N THR A 68 6.71 -0.15 6.21
CA THR A 68 8.11 -0.04 5.77
C THR A 68 8.13 0.45 4.34
N VAL A 69 8.66 1.65 4.10
CA VAL A 69 8.67 2.26 2.77
C VAL A 69 10.07 2.19 2.17
N THR A 70 10.17 1.73 0.93
CA THR A 70 11.43 1.71 0.15
C THR A 70 11.12 2.02 -1.32
N SER A 71 12.16 2.23 -2.12
CA SER A 71 12.08 2.31 -3.57
C SER A 71 12.87 1.16 -4.20
N ALA A 72 12.44 0.71 -5.37
CA ALA A 72 13.19 -0.24 -6.20
C ALA A 72 14.08 0.46 -7.24
N ASP A 73 13.80 1.73 -7.56
CA ASP A 73 14.50 2.51 -8.58
C ASP A 73 15.06 3.84 -8.06
N VAL A 74 14.26 4.93 -8.04
CA VAL A 74 14.69 6.30 -7.66
C VAL A 74 14.56 6.60 -6.17
#